data_AF-A0A453MB81-F1
#
_entry.id   AF-A0A453MB81-F1
#
_cell.length_a   1.000
_cell.length_b   1.000
_cell.length_c   1.000
_cell.angle_alpha   90.00
_cell.angle_beta   90.00
_cell.angle_gamma   90.00
#
_symmetry.space_group_name_H-M   'P 1'
#
loop_
_entity.id
_entity.type
_entity.pdbx_description
1 polymer ?
#
loop_
_entity_poly.entity_id
_entity_poly.type
_entity_poly.pdbx_seq_one_letter_code
_entity_poly.pdbx_strand_id
1 'polypeptide(L)'
;AEVTEEEAEESLQDTIRERFSSVGEDYHAVDILLAEIDVYELFAFKHCMKRRVQLALCKELDQRMHELKNELEGYNSGDSEEINKKKALDALKRMENWNLFKDTSEEHHSYTVARDSFLAHLGSTLWGSMRHVVAPSVSHRAYHYYEKLSFQLYFVTQEKVRTIKQLPINVKSIRDGLSSLLLPSQKSMFTQHMLSLSEEPALMMAFSMARRAAAVPLLLVNGTYRSTVRTYLDSAILQHQLQKLSEQTALKGEHTNHRSTLEVPVFWFIHGEPLLLDKHYQAKALSNMVVVVQSDVDSWESHIQCNGRSILWDLRKPVKAAIAASAEYVSGLLPSHLAYSSAHETASEDWTWSVGCNPLSISSKGWQLSEFQQDVIARNYIITGVEESIRVVNSAIQRLVTERTSEQGFKIFKTKESVMVEKYNSVVNMWRRVSCWRICLFYLFYFWYGG
;
A
#
# COMPACT_ATOMS: atom_id res chain seq x y z
N ALA A 1 48.15 13.96 -20.20
CA ALA A 1 48.51 13.94 -21.64
C ALA A 1 47.25 14.34 -22.40
N GLU A 2 47.37 15.19 -23.42
CA GLU A 2 46.23 15.47 -24.30
C GLU A 2 45.93 14.20 -25.11
N VAL A 3 44.69 13.73 -25.04
CA VAL A 3 44.19 12.51 -25.72
C VAL A 3 44.36 12.67 -27.23
N THR A 4 44.88 11.65 -27.91
CA THR A 4 45.03 11.66 -29.37
C THR A 4 43.67 11.63 -30.07
N GLU A 5 43.63 11.95 -31.37
CA GLU A 5 42.36 11.99 -32.12
C GLU A 5 41.69 10.60 -32.18
N GLU A 6 42.49 9.55 -32.35
CA GLU A 6 42.00 8.15 -32.36
C GLU A 6 41.41 7.72 -31.01
N GLU A 7 42.07 8.04 -29.90
CA GLU A 7 41.55 7.76 -28.54
C GLU A 7 40.30 8.59 -28.21
N ALA A 8 40.16 9.79 -28.77
CA ALA A 8 38.98 10.62 -28.60
C ALA A 8 37.79 10.05 -29.39
N GLU A 9 38.02 9.51 -30.58
CA GLU A 9 37.00 8.85 -31.38
C GLU A 9 36.51 7.55 -30.72
N GLU A 10 37.43 6.73 -30.22
CA GLU A 10 37.10 5.51 -29.46
C GLU A 10 36.25 5.85 -28.22
N SER A 11 36.64 6.89 -27.46
CA SER A 11 35.87 7.35 -26.30
C SER A 11 34.48 7.85 -26.66
N LEU A 12 34.28 8.48 -27.83
CA LEU A 12 32.96 8.90 -28.30
C LEU A 12 32.09 7.69 -28.63
N GLN A 13 32.65 6.72 -29.37
CA GLN A 13 31.94 5.50 -29.76
C GLN A 13 31.52 4.66 -28.54
N ASP A 14 32.38 4.56 -27.52
CA ASP A 14 32.05 3.86 -26.28
C ASP A 14 30.94 4.57 -25.49
N THR A 15 30.98 5.91 -25.42
CA THR A 15 29.94 6.69 -24.73
C THR A 15 28.58 6.55 -25.43
N ILE A 16 28.57 6.52 -26.76
CA ILE A 16 27.37 6.25 -27.57
C ILE A 16 26.86 4.84 -27.26
N ARG A 17 27.71 3.81 -27.35
CA ARG A 17 27.31 2.42 -27.10
C ARG A 17 26.73 2.22 -25.70
N GLU A 18 27.37 2.77 -24.67
CA GLU A 18 26.89 2.66 -23.28
C GLU A 18 25.52 3.33 -23.12
N ARG A 19 25.35 4.55 -23.63
CA ARG A 19 24.09 5.31 -23.52
C ARG A 19 22.93 4.65 -24.26
N PHE A 20 23.15 4.21 -25.50
CA PHE A 20 22.10 3.62 -26.33
C PHE A 20 21.84 2.14 -26.03
N SER A 21 22.72 1.45 -25.31
CA SER A 21 22.46 0.07 -24.84
C SER A 21 21.30 -0.04 -23.83
N SER A 22 20.97 1.07 -23.15
CA SER A 22 19.89 1.17 -22.16
C SER A 22 18.54 1.60 -22.75
N VAL A 23 18.52 2.01 -24.02
CA VAL A 23 17.32 2.48 -24.72
C VAL A 23 16.60 1.27 -25.33
N GLY A 24 15.48 0.87 -24.74
CA GLY A 24 14.62 -0.21 -25.24
C GLY A 24 13.75 0.19 -26.44
N GLU A 25 12.90 -0.72 -26.93
CA GLU A 25 12.02 -0.50 -28.09
C GLU A 25 10.87 0.52 -27.83
N ASP A 26 10.62 0.92 -26.59
CA ASP A 26 9.49 1.77 -26.18
C ASP A 26 9.78 3.28 -26.17
N TYR A 27 10.97 3.73 -26.58
CA TYR A 27 11.32 5.16 -26.59
C TYR A 27 10.80 5.88 -27.85
N HIS A 28 10.22 7.07 -27.67
CA HIS A 28 9.83 7.92 -28.79
C HIS A 28 11.06 8.53 -29.48
N ALA A 29 10.98 8.78 -30.79
CA ALA A 29 12.08 9.32 -31.59
C ALA A 29 12.68 10.62 -31.00
N VAL A 30 11.86 11.48 -30.41
CA VAL A 30 12.32 12.72 -29.74
C VAL A 30 13.20 12.44 -28.53
N ASP A 31 12.94 11.36 -27.77
CA ASP A 31 13.75 10.99 -26.61
C ASP A 31 15.12 10.43 -27.03
N ILE A 32 15.21 9.81 -28.22
CA ILE A 32 16.46 9.35 -28.82
C ILE A 32 17.32 10.55 -29.24
N LEU A 33 16.73 11.53 -29.93
CA LEU A 33 17.43 12.76 -30.35
C LEU A 33 17.95 13.55 -29.15
N LEU A 34 17.17 13.63 -28.06
CA LEU A 34 17.60 14.25 -26.81
C LEU A 34 18.79 13.51 -26.18
N ALA A 35 18.79 12.17 -26.20
CA ALA A 35 19.91 11.38 -25.70
C ALA A 35 21.18 11.59 -26.54
N GLU A 36 21.05 11.75 -27.86
CA GLU A 36 22.16 12.04 -28.75
C GLU A 36 22.78 13.42 -28.47
N ILE A 37 21.94 14.45 -28.29
CA ILE A 37 22.38 15.79 -27.88
C ILE A 37 23.19 15.71 -26.57
N ASP A 38 22.69 15.00 -25.56
CA ASP A 38 23.39 14.85 -24.28
C ASP A 38 24.77 14.20 -24.42
N VAL A 39 24.94 13.25 -25.35
CA VAL A 39 26.23 12.62 -25.63
C VAL A 39 27.21 13.62 -26.26
N TYR A 40 26.74 14.37 -27.26
CA TYR A 40 27.56 15.37 -27.94
C TYR A 40 27.96 16.51 -27.01
N GLU A 41 27.06 17.00 -26.16
CA GLU A 41 27.39 18.02 -25.16
C GLU A 41 28.43 17.53 -24.15
N LEU A 42 28.27 16.30 -23.63
CA LEU A 42 29.21 15.72 -22.67
C LEU A 42 30.61 15.53 -23.28
N PHE A 43 30.66 15.03 -24.52
CA PHE A 43 31.91 14.82 -25.22
C PHE A 43 32.61 16.15 -25.53
N ALA A 44 31.90 17.12 -26.08
CA ALA A 44 32.43 18.44 -26.39
C ALA A 44 32.97 19.14 -25.14
N PHE A 45 32.27 19.03 -24.00
CA PHE A 45 32.74 19.57 -22.74
C PHE A 45 34.08 18.95 -22.29
N LYS A 46 34.20 17.62 -22.39
CA LYS A 46 35.37 16.89 -21.88
C LYS A 46 36.59 17.00 -22.81
N HIS A 47 36.36 17.06 -24.12
CA HIS A 47 37.41 16.91 -25.13
C HIS A 47 37.60 18.09 -26.09
N CYS A 48 36.66 19.03 -26.17
CA CYS A 48 36.72 20.18 -27.09
C CYS A 48 36.84 21.53 -26.35
N MET A 49 36.11 21.72 -25.24
CA MET A 49 36.17 22.94 -24.44
C MET A 49 37.54 23.07 -23.75
N LYS A 50 38.16 24.26 -23.82
CA LYS A 50 39.48 24.63 -23.23
C LYS A 50 40.73 24.03 -23.89
N ARG A 51 40.61 23.37 -25.05
CA ARG A 51 41.79 22.92 -25.81
C ARG A 51 42.46 24.05 -26.59
N ARG A 52 43.80 24.03 -26.65
CA ARG A 52 44.60 24.93 -27.48
C ARG A 52 44.70 24.49 -28.94
N VAL A 53 44.58 23.19 -29.21
CA VAL A 53 44.60 22.58 -30.54
C VAL A 53 43.23 22.01 -30.85
N GLN A 54 42.64 22.44 -31.98
CA GLN A 54 41.32 21.99 -32.42
C GLN A 54 41.41 20.58 -33.03
N LEU A 55 40.65 19.62 -32.50
CA LEU A 55 40.43 18.33 -33.17
C LEU A 55 39.50 18.51 -34.38
N ALA A 56 39.66 17.69 -35.42
CA ALA A 56 38.73 17.68 -36.55
C ALA A 56 37.36 17.16 -36.08
N LEU A 57 37.35 16.17 -35.19
CA LEU A 57 36.14 15.60 -34.58
C LEU A 57 35.25 16.65 -33.87
N CYS A 58 35.84 17.68 -33.28
CA CYS A 58 35.08 18.76 -32.64
C CYS A 58 34.31 19.64 -33.65
N LYS A 59 34.84 19.79 -34.87
CA LYS A 59 34.15 20.49 -35.96
C LYS A 59 33.04 19.62 -36.56
N GLU A 60 33.28 18.33 -36.66
CA GLU A 60 32.27 17.37 -37.10
C GLU A 60 31.09 17.29 -36.12
N LEU A 61 31.36 17.28 -34.82
CA LEU A 61 30.32 17.33 -33.79
C LEU A 61 29.47 18.60 -33.88
N ASP A 62 30.09 19.74 -34.16
CA ASP A 62 29.35 20.99 -34.37
C ASP A 62 28.42 20.88 -35.58
N GLN A 63 28.87 20.25 -36.67
CA GLN A 63 28.02 19.97 -37.83
C GLN A 63 26.87 19.02 -37.49
N ARG A 64 27.12 17.92 -36.79
CA ARG A 64 26.08 16.96 -36.37
C ARG A 64 25.04 17.60 -35.45
N MET A 65 25.47 18.51 -34.56
CA MET A 65 24.55 19.30 -33.74
C MET A 65 23.66 20.23 -34.59
N HIS A 66 24.18 20.82 -35.66
CA HIS A 66 23.34 21.61 -36.59
C HIS A 66 22.33 20.73 -37.35
N GLU A 67 22.70 19.50 -37.71
CA GLU A 67 21.80 18.53 -38.35
C GLU A 67 20.66 18.11 -37.41
N LEU A 68 20.97 17.79 -36.14
CA LEU A 68 19.97 17.49 -35.11
C LEU A 68 19.01 18.66 -34.84
N LYS A 69 19.50 19.90 -34.94
CA LYS A 69 18.67 21.10 -34.77
C LYS A 69 17.58 21.16 -35.85
N ASN A 70 17.97 20.92 -37.10
CA ASN A 70 17.04 20.91 -38.23
C ASN A 70 15.99 19.80 -38.08
N GLU A 71 16.39 18.64 -37.56
CA GLU A 71 15.48 17.52 -37.31
C GLU A 71 14.46 17.84 -36.19
N LEU A 72 14.90 18.48 -35.10
CA LEU A 72 14.03 18.93 -34.01
C LEU A 72 13.06 20.04 -34.41
N GLU A 73 13.44 20.95 -35.31
CA GLU A 73 12.54 21.96 -35.89
C GLU A 73 11.40 21.31 -36.71
N GLY A 74 11.65 20.14 -37.31
CA GLY A 74 10.63 19.32 -37.98
C GLY A 74 9.51 18.86 -37.04
N TYR A 75 9.83 18.53 -35.79
CA TYR A 75 8.83 18.12 -34.79
C TYR A 75 7.99 19.28 -34.27
N ASN A 76 8.48 20.52 -34.34
CA ASN A 76 7.75 21.73 -33.96
C ASN A 76 6.69 22.12 -34.99
N SER A 77 6.96 21.86 -36.28
CA SER A 77 6.07 22.23 -37.40
C SER A 77 5.03 21.16 -37.77
N GLY A 78 5.19 19.91 -37.30
CA GLY A 78 4.30 18.78 -37.61
C GLY A 78 3.15 18.54 -36.62
N ASP A 79 2.31 17.54 -36.93
CA ASP A 79 1.19 17.04 -36.10
C ASP A 79 1.67 16.12 -34.95
N SER A 80 2.76 16.47 -34.27
CA SER A 80 3.26 15.70 -33.12
C SER A 80 2.48 15.99 -31.83
N GLU A 81 2.46 15.02 -30.90
CA GLU A 81 1.81 15.17 -29.59
C GLU A 81 2.37 16.37 -28.79
N GLU A 82 1.50 17.08 -28.04
CA GLU A 82 1.88 18.31 -27.30
C GLU A 82 3.07 18.11 -26.35
N ILE A 83 3.20 16.92 -25.75
CA ILE A 83 4.30 16.57 -24.84
C ILE A 83 5.63 16.55 -25.62
N ASN A 84 5.64 15.97 -26.81
CA ASN A 84 6.83 15.87 -27.66
C ASN A 84 7.21 17.23 -28.25
N LYS A 85 6.22 18.06 -28.60
CA LYS A 85 6.45 19.47 -28.99
C LYS A 85 7.14 20.26 -27.89
N LYS A 86 6.68 20.10 -26.65
CA LYS A 86 7.28 20.78 -25.50
C LYS A 86 8.73 20.35 -25.26
N LYS A 87 9.02 19.03 -25.34
CA LYS A 87 10.38 18.49 -25.25
C LYS A 87 11.29 19.02 -26.36
N ALA A 88 10.81 19.03 -27.61
CA ALA A 88 11.58 19.54 -28.75
C ALA A 88 11.87 21.05 -28.63
N LEU A 89 10.89 21.86 -28.18
CA LEU A 89 11.08 23.29 -27.95
C LEU A 89 12.11 23.59 -26.85
N ASP A 90 12.16 22.78 -25.79
CA ASP A 90 13.15 22.92 -24.72
C ASP A 90 14.55 22.55 -25.23
N ALA A 91 14.65 21.48 -26.04
CA ALA A 91 15.88 21.08 -26.72
C ALA A 91 16.41 22.19 -27.64
N LEU A 92 15.55 22.80 -28.47
CA LEU A 92 15.95 23.88 -29.37
C LEU A 92 16.48 25.09 -28.60
N LYS A 93 15.86 25.46 -27.47
CA LYS A 93 16.38 26.54 -26.59
C LYS A 93 17.74 26.19 -25.98
N ARG A 94 17.97 24.91 -25.64
CA ARG A 94 19.27 24.43 -25.16
C ARG A 94 20.32 24.54 -26.26
N MET A 95 19.98 24.19 -27.49
CA MET A 95 20.85 24.27 -28.67
C MET A 95 21.12 25.71 -29.13
N GLU A 96 20.22 26.66 -28.90
CA GLU A 96 20.49 28.08 -29.18
C GLU A 96 21.64 28.65 -28.33
N ASN A 97 21.86 28.07 -27.14
CA ASN A 97 22.97 28.43 -26.26
C ASN A 97 24.25 27.62 -26.56
N TRP A 98 24.22 26.69 -27.50
CA TRP A 98 25.38 25.89 -27.90
C TRP A 98 26.43 26.76 -28.55
N ASN A 99 27.58 26.90 -27.90
CA ASN A 99 28.74 27.53 -28.48
C ASN A 99 30.02 26.88 -27.95
N LEU A 100 30.67 26.11 -28.82
CA LEU A 100 31.90 25.37 -28.52
C LEU A 100 33.10 26.28 -28.18
N PHE A 101 33.02 27.57 -28.49
CA PHE A 101 34.15 28.51 -28.40
C PHE A 101 33.90 29.67 -27.42
N LYS A 102 32.92 29.56 -26.53
CA LYS A 102 32.62 30.60 -25.53
C LYS A 102 33.65 30.55 -24.38
N ASP A 103 34.36 31.65 -24.14
CA ASP A 103 35.40 31.80 -23.10
C ASP A 103 34.85 31.92 -21.66
N THR A 104 33.53 31.90 -21.47
CA THR A 104 32.92 32.08 -20.15
C THR A 104 32.72 30.76 -19.43
N SER A 105 33.23 30.67 -18.19
CA SER A 105 32.97 29.57 -17.26
C SER A 105 31.52 29.62 -16.74
N GLU A 106 30.55 29.24 -17.58
CA GLU A 106 29.23 28.92 -17.06
C GLU A 106 29.29 27.52 -16.44
N GLU A 107 28.79 27.37 -15.21
CA GLU A 107 28.61 26.07 -14.56
C GLU A 107 27.54 25.29 -15.32
N HIS A 108 27.97 24.52 -16.33
CA HIS A 108 27.09 23.58 -17.01
C HIS A 108 26.82 22.41 -16.06
N HIS A 109 25.60 22.37 -15.53
CA HIS A 109 25.15 21.19 -14.82
C HIS A 109 24.95 20.05 -15.83
N SER A 110 25.67 18.94 -15.64
CA SER A 110 25.56 17.71 -16.41
C SER A 110 24.25 16.98 -16.12
N TYR A 111 23.13 17.62 -16.44
CA TYR A 111 21.81 17.00 -16.43
C TYR A 111 21.59 16.34 -17.78
N THR A 112 21.99 15.07 -17.88
CA THR A 112 21.58 14.25 -19.02
C THR A 112 20.21 13.64 -18.71
N VAL A 113 19.30 13.61 -19.67
CA VAL A 113 17.94 13.05 -19.54
C VAL A 113 17.98 11.63 -18.97
N ALA A 114 18.96 10.82 -19.37
CA ALA A 114 19.17 9.48 -18.83
C ALA A 114 19.62 9.47 -17.35
N ARG A 115 20.40 10.46 -16.90
CA ARG A 115 20.73 10.63 -15.46
C ARG A 115 19.47 11.00 -14.68
N ASP A 116 18.67 11.92 -15.19
CA ASP A 116 17.45 12.37 -14.50
C ASP A 116 16.39 11.27 -14.48
N SER A 117 16.24 10.52 -15.57
CA SER A 117 15.40 9.33 -15.64
C SER A 117 15.88 8.26 -14.65
N PHE A 118 17.18 7.96 -14.60
CA PHE A 118 17.74 7.04 -13.63
C PHE A 118 17.51 7.49 -12.19
N LEU A 119 17.78 8.76 -11.87
CA LEU A 119 17.54 9.33 -10.53
C LEU A 119 16.05 9.33 -10.17
N ALA A 120 15.16 9.56 -11.14
CA ALA A 120 13.72 9.47 -10.95
C ALA A 120 13.28 8.03 -10.66
N HIS A 121 13.79 7.03 -11.40
CA HIS A 121 13.51 5.62 -11.14
C HIS A 121 14.08 5.14 -9.81
N LEU A 122 15.30 5.55 -9.47
CA LEU A 122 15.92 5.27 -8.18
C LEU A 122 15.13 5.91 -7.03
N GLY A 123 14.77 7.19 -7.17
CA GLY A 123 13.95 7.92 -6.21
C GLY A 123 12.57 7.30 -6.02
N SER A 124 11.92 6.87 -7.12
CA SER A 124 10.65 6.14 -7.11
C SER A 124 10.77 4.81 -6.36
N THR A 125 11.81 4.02 -6.63
CA THR A 125 12.06 2.73 -5.97
C THR A 125 12.35 2.90 -4.49
N LEU A 126 13.16 3.91 -4.12
CA LEU A 126 13.45 4.24 -2.72
C LEU A 126 12.21 4.71 -1.98
N TRP A 127 11.40 5.58 -2.60
CA TRP A 127 10.14 6.05 -2.03
C TRP A 127 9.14 4.91 -1.83
N GLY A 128 8.95 4.06 -2.85
CA GLY A 128 8.12 2.86 -2.76
C GLY A 128 8.59 1.95 -1.63
N SER A 129 9.89 1.68 -1.56
CA SER A 129 10.47 0.84 -0.51
C SER A 129 10.26 1.41 0.89
N MET A 130 10.55 2.69 1.08
CA MET A 130 10.36 3.35 2.37
C MET A 130 8.89 3.37 2.78
N ARG A 131 7.99 3.56 1.82
CA ARG A 131 6.55 3.49 2.06
C ARG A 131 6.12 2.10 2.52
N HIS A 132 6.56 1.02 1.87
CA HIS A 132 6.12 -0.33 2.25
C HIS A 132 6.82 -0.89 3.50
N VAL A 133 8.06 -0.45 3.79
CA VAL A 133 8.87 -0.95 4.92
C VAL A 133 8.79 -0.06 6.17
N VAL A 134 8.52 1.23 6.05
CA VAL A 134 8.51 2.15 7.23
C VAL A 134 7.09 2.57 7.59
N ALA A 135 6.26 2.85 6.59
CA ALA A 135 4.91 3.39 6.81
C ALA A 135 3.91 2.85 5.78
N PRO A 136 3.59 1.54 5.85
CA PRO A 136 2.66 0.94 4.91
C PRO A 136 1.29 1.59 5.04
N SER A 137 0.52 1.52 3.95
CA SER A 137 -0.85 2.04 3.94
C SER A 137 -1.75 1.17 4.80
N VAL A 138 -2.65 1.83 5.52
CA VAL A 138 -3.56 1.22 6.48
C VAL A 138 -4.97 1.67 6.15
N SER A 139 -5.95 0.89 6.57
CA SER A 139 -7.35 1.25 6.35
C SER A 139 -7.72 2.51 7.16
N HIS A 140 -8.72 3.24 6.67
CA HIS A 140 -9.12 4.54 7.20
C HIS A 140 -9.76 4.51 8.61
N ARG A 141 -10.10 3.33 9.14
CA ARG A 141 -10.84 3.23 10.41
C ARG A 141 -9.91 3.47 11.61
N ALA A 142 -10.51 3.83 12.74
CA ALA A 142 -9.81 3.90 14.02
C ALA A 142 -9.63 2.49 14.60
N TYR A 143 -8.39 2.11 14.89
CA TYR A 143 -8.05 0.83 15.48
C TYR A 143 -7.47 1.04 16.87
N HIS A 144 -8.24 0.74 17.90
CA HIS A 144 -7.81 0.93 19.28
C HIS A 144 -7.08 -0.30 19.83
N TYR A 145 -6.17 -0.04 20.76
CA TYR A 145 -5.60 -1.10 21.56
C TYR A 145 -6.61 -1.61 22.60
N TYR A 146 -6.85 -2.92 22.59
CA TYR A 146 -7.60 -3.63 23.63
C TYR A 146 -6.70 -4.68 24.28
N GLU A 147 -6.83 -4.90 25.58
CA GLU A 147 -6.04 -5.89 26.31
C GLU A 147 -6.46 -7.33 25.99
N LYS A 148 -7.74 -7.53 25.68
CA LYS A 148 -8.33 -8.83 25.39
C LYS A 148 -9.07 -8.78 24.05
N LEU A 149 -8.84 -9.77 23.20
CA LEU A 149 -9.57 -9.96 21.95
C LEU A 149 -10.41 -11.23 22.04
N SER A 150 -11.72 -11.09 21.93
CA SER A 150 -12.69 -12.19 21.97
C SER A 150 -13.18 -12.49 20.56
N PHE A 151 -12.63 -13.54 19.94
CA PHE A 151 -13.03 -14.00 18.62
C PHE A 151 -14.26 -14.91 18.75
N GLN A 152 -15.39 -14.45 18.22
CA GLN A 152 -16.65 -15.20 18.17
C GLN A 152 -16.81 -15.83 16.79
N LEU A 153 -16.57 -17.14 16.68
CA LEU A 153 -16.63 -17.86 15.41
C LEU A 153 -18.03 -18.44 15.19
N TYR A 154 -18.76 -17.92 14.20
CA TYR A 154 -20.09 -18.40 13.81
C TYR A 154 -19.99 -19.24 12.55
N PHE A 155 -20.08 -20.56 12.68
CA PHE A 155 -20.10 -21.48 11.55
C PHE A 155 -21.52 -21.66 11.04
N VAL A 156 -21.78 -21.14 9.84
CA VAL A 156 -23.09 -21.17 9.18
C VAL A 156 -23.11 -22.28 8.13
N THR A 157 -24.04 -23.22 8.26
CA THR A 157 -24.19 -24.39 7.39
C THR A 157 -25.60 -24.46 6.78
N GLN A 158 -25.77 -25.10 5.62
CA GLN A 158 -27.09 -25.29 5.03
C GLN A 158 -27.98 -26.21 5.89
N GLU A 159 -27.46 -27.40 6.20
CA GLU A 159 -28.14 -28.41 7.01
C GLU A 159 -27.59 -28.44 8.44
N LYS A 160 -28.35 -29.04 9.35
CA LYS A 160 -27.94 -29.14 10.75
C LYS A 160 -26.81 -30.16 10.93
N VAL A 161 -25.61 -29.66 11.25
CA VAL A 161 -24.47 -30.50 11.63
C VAL A 161 -24.40 -30.60 13.16
N ARG A 162 -24.33 -31.83 13.69
CA ARG A 162 -24.37 -32.07 15.15
C ARG A 162 -23.03 -31.80 15.85
N THR A 163 -21.91 -31.83 15.13
CA THR A 163 -20.58 -31.67 15.75
C THR A 163 -19.59 -30.98 14.81
N ILE A 164 -18.82 -30.02 15.34
CA ILE A 164 -17.79 -29.25 14.60
C ILE A 164 -16.76 -30.17 13.92
N LYS A 165 -16.45 -31.33 14.52
CA LYS A 165 -15.52 -32.33 13.95
C LYS A 165 -15.94 -32.86 12.58
N GLN A 166 -17.22 -32.75 12.22
CA GLN A 166 -17.75 -33.18 10.92
C GLN A 166 -17.58 -32.09 9.85
N LEU A 167 -17.28 -30.85 10.23
CA LEU A 167 -17.06 -29.77 9.28
C LEU A 167 -15.67 -29.90 8.65
N PRO A 168 -15.51 -29.58 7.36
CA PRO A 168 -14.22 -29.56 6.66
C PRO A 168 -13.36 -28.35 7.08
N ILE A 169 -13.24 -28.08 8.39
CA ILE A 169 -12.56 -26.90 8.94
C ILE A 169 -11.43 -27.32 9.87
N ASN A 170 -10.24 -26.76 9.64
CA ASN A 170 -9.13 -26.87 10.58
C ASN A 170 -9.18 -25.70 11.59
N VAL A 171 -9.93 -25.92 12.67
CA VAL A 171 -10.09 -24.93 13.76
C VAL A 171 -8.75 -24.59 14.42
N LYS A 172 -7.81 -25.54 14.48
CA LYS A 172 -6.48 -25.32 15.06
C LYS A 172 -5.71 -24.29 14.23
N SER A 173 -5.66 -24.45 12.91
CA SER A 173 -5.00 -23.49 12.02
C SER A 173 -5.62 -22.09 12.08
N ILE A 174 -6.95 -22.01 12.22
CA ILE A 174 -7.64 -20.73 12.38
C ILE A 174 -7.25 -20.08 13.71
N ARG A 175 -7.27 -20.84 14.82
CA ARG A 175 -6.89 -20.34 16.13
C ARG A 175 -5.43 -19.87 16.16
N ASP A 176 -4.53 -20.68 15.62
CA ASP A 176 -3.10 -20.36 15.54
C ASP A 176 -2.89 -19.09 14.70
N GLY A 177 -3.55 -18.99 13.54
CA GLY A 177 -3.51 -17.80 12.68
C GLY A 177 -4.07 -16.53 13.34
N LEU A 178 -5.25 -16.61 13.97
CA LEU A 178 -5.83 -15.48 14.69
C LEU A 178 -5.01 -15.09 15.92
N SER A 179 -4.39 -16.05 16.59
CA SER A 179 -3.49 -15.77 17.71
C SER A 179 -2.21 -15.06 17.28
N SER A 180 -1.76 -15.25 16.03
CA SER A 180 -0.58 -14.56 15.51
C SER A 180 -0.79 -13.06 15.27
N LEU A 181 -2.04 -12.60 15.21
CA LEU A 181 -2.42 -11.17 15.08
C LEU A 181 -2.23 -10.39 16.38
N LEU A 182 -2.12 -11.09 17.51
CA LEU A 182 -2.06 -10.48 18.83
C LEU A 182 -0.67 -9.91 19.08
N LEU A 183 -0.62 -8.75 19.73
CA LEU A 183 0.62 -8.28 20.34
C LEU A 183 0.97 -9.14 21.57
N PRO A 184 2.24 -9.23 21.98
CA PRO A 184 2.65 -10.04 23.14
C PRO A 184 1.93 -9.69 24.46
N SER A 185 1.44 -8.46 24.59
CA SER A 185 0.68 -8.00 25.76
C SER A 185 -0.81 -8.35 25.73
N GLN A 186 -1.33 -8.76 24.58
CA GLN A 186 -2.76 -9.02 24.37
C GLN A 186 -3.10 -10.48 24.63
N LYS A 187 -4.34 -10.73 25.08
CA LYS A 187 -4.86 -12.08 25.33
C LYS A 187 -6.02 -12.40 24.39
N SER A 188 -6.03 -13.58 23.79
CA SER A 188 -7.16 -14.06 22.99
C SER A 188 -8.11 -14.94 23.78
N MET A 189 -9.40 -14.78 23.51
CA MET A 189 -10.47 -15.71 23.86
C MET A 189 -11.16 -16.16 22.56
N PHE A 190 -11.59 -17.42 22.51
CA PHE A 190 -12.26 -17.98 21.34
C PHE A 190 -13.58 -18.61 21.78
N THR A 191 -14.69 -18.13 21.22
CA THR A 191 -16.01 -18.76 21.34
C THR A 191 -16.44 -19.31 19.98
N GLN A 192 -17.22 -20.37 19.99
CA GLN A 192 -17.66 -21.07 18.78
C GLN A 192 -19.16 -21.27 18.85
N HIS A 193 -19.83 -20.89 17.77
CA HIS A 193 -21.27 -21.01 17.59
C HIS A 193 -21.52 -21.73 16.27
N MET A 194 -22.44 -22.69 16.28
CA MET A 194 -22.90 -23.36 15.06
C MET A 194 -24.31 -22.87 14.76
N LEU A 195 -24.51 -22.37 13.55
CA LEU A 195 -25.78 -21.89 13.05
C LEU A 195 -26.15 -22.70 11.79
N SER A 196 -27.41 -23.09 11.69
CA SER A 196 -27.94 -23.76 10.50
C SER A 196 -28.97 -22.87 9.81
N LEU A 197 -28.82 -22.69 8.50
CA LEU A 197 -29.79 -21.98 7.67
C LEU A 197 -31.15 -22.68 7.65
N SER A 198 -31.19 -24.00 7.90
CA SER A 198 -32.44 -24.76 7.98
C SER A 198 -33.25 -24.50 9.26
N GLU A 199 -32.60 -24.12 10.36
CA GLU A 199 -33.26 -23.91 11.67
C GLU A 199 -33.69 -22.46 11.88
N GLU A 200 -32.91 -21.51 11.37
CA GLU A 200 -33.15 -20.08 11.55
C GLU A 200 -33.68 -19.44 10.25
N PRO A 201 -35.00 -19.25 10.11
CA PRO A 201 -35.59 -18.71 8.88
C PRO A 201 -35.12 -17.28 8.60
N ALA A 202 -34.80 -16.53 9.65
CA ALA A 202 -34.35 -15.15 9.55
C ALA A 202 -32.92 -15.06 8.97
N LEU A 203 -32.02 -15.96 9.40
CA LEU A 203 -30.67 -16.08 8.83
C LEU A 203 -30.72 -16.59 7.39
N MET A 204 -31.61 -17.54 7.08
CA MET A 204 -31.85 -18.00 5.71
C MET A 204 -32.34 -16.88 4.79
N MET A 205 -33.27 -16.05 5.29
CA MET A 205 -33.73 -14.86 4.58
C MET A 205 -32.58 -13.88 4.32
N ALA A 206 -31.74 -13.61 5.31
CA ALA A 206 -30.56 -12.75 5.14
C ALA A 206 -29.61 -13.29 4.07
N PHE A 207 -29.30 -14.59 4.12
CA PHE A 207 -28.43 -15.25 3.15
C PHE A 207 -29.01 -15.22 1.73
N SER A 208 -30.30 -15.54 1.57
CA SER A 208 -30.96 -15.55 0.26
C SER A 208 -31.10 -14.15 -0.35
N MET A 209 -31.35 -13.11 0.47
CA MET A 209 -31.38 -11.71 0.02
C MET A 209 -30.00 -11.20 -0.42
N ALA A 210 -28.94 -11.61 0.26
CA ALA A 210 -27.57 -11.24 -0.07
C ALA A 210 -27.01 -12.00 -1.28
N ARG A 211 -27.56 -13.17 -1.61
CA ARG A 211 -27.07 -13.99 -2.74
C ARG A 211 -27.40 -13.33 -4.08
N ARG A 212 -26.37 -13.18 -4.90
CA ARG A 212 -26.42 -12.59 -6.25
C ARG A 212 -25.63 -13.46 -7.23
N ALA A 213 -25.90 -13.27 -8.51
CA ALA A 213 -25.12 -13.85 -9.59
C ALA A 213 -24.71 -12.74 -10.57
N ALA A 214 -23.45 -12.72 -10.98
CA ALA A 214 -22.95 -11.77 -11.97
C ALA A 214 -22.03 -12.46 -12.97
N ALA A 215 -22.07 -11.99 -14.21
CA ALA A 215 -21.10 -12.34 -15.23
C ALA A 215 -19.81 -11.56 -14.95
N VAL A 216 -18.72 -12.27 -14.62
CA VAL A 216 -17.40 -11.68 -14.36
C VAL A 216 -16.51 -11.98 -15.56
N PRO A 217 -16.02 -10.94 -16.28
CA PRO A 217 -15.05 -11.13 -17.33
C PRO A 217 -13.70 -11.54 -16.73
N LEU A 218 -13.07 -12.54 -17.33
CA LEU A 218 -11.72 -12.99 -17.01
C LEU A 218 -10.88 -12.90 -18.28
N LEU A 219 -9.77 -12.16 -18.19
CA LEU A 219 -8.75 -12.17 -19.23
C LEU A 219 -7.91 -13.43 -19.04
N LEU A 220 -7.81 -14.28 -20.07
CA LEU A 220 -6.96 -15.47 -20.04
C LEU A 220 -5.52 -15.11 -20.45
N VAL A 221 -4.58 -15.98 -20.12
CA VAL A 221 -3.15 -15.84 -20.44
C VAL A 221 -2.90 -15.63 -21.94
N ASN A 222 -3.76 -16.21 -22.78
CA ASN A 222 -3.69 -16.09 -24.24
C ASN A 222 -4.27 -14.76 -24.78
N GLY A 223 -4.64 -13.81 -23.91
CA GLY A 223 -5.25 -12.54 -24.29
C GLY A 223 -6.73 -12.62 -24.65
N THR A 224 -7.36 -13.80 -24.56
CA THR A 224 -8.80 -13.96 -24.83
C THR A 224 -9.65 -13.63 -23.61
N TYR A 225 -10.82 -13.03 -23.84
CA TYR A 225 -11.79 -12.77 -22.79
C TYR A 225 -12.77 -13.93 -22.65
N ARG A 226 -12.93 -14.44 -21.42
CA ARG A 226 -13.97 -15.40 -21.06
C ARG A 226 -14.87 -14.80 -20.00
N SER A 227 -16.17 -14.77 -20.27
CA SER A 227 -17.15 -14.40 -19.25
C SER A 227 -17.59 -15.64 -18.48
N THR A 228 -17.50 -15.59 -17.15
CA THR A 228 -17.96 -16.68 -16.26
C THR A 228 -19.05 -16.14 -15.35
N VAL A 229 -20.18 -16.84 -15.26
CA VAL A 229 -21.24 -16.49 -14.29
C VAL A 229 -20.81 -16.99 -12.93
N ARG A 230 -20.71 -16.08 -11.96
CA ARG A 230 -20.30 -16.38 -10.58
C ARG A 230 -21.42 -16.02 -9.61
N THR A 231 -21.71 -16.96 -8.72
CA THR A 231 -22.54 -16.74 -7.53
C THR A 231 -21.71 -16.09 -6.44
N TYR A 232 -22.22 -15.01 -5.86
CA TYR A 232 -21.54 -14.30 -4.77
C TYR A 232 -22.54 -13.79 -3.74
N LEU A 233 -22.07 -13.55 -2.52
CA LEU A 233 -22.80 -12.82 -1.49
C LEU A 233 -22.39 -11.36 -1.51
N ASP A 234 -23.40 -10.49 -1.54
CA ASP A 234 -23.22 -9.06 -1.32
C ASP A 234 -22.98 -8.80 0.17
N SER A 235 -21.77 -8.36 0.50
CA SER A 235 -21.33 -8.18 1.88
C SER A 235 -22.07 -7.06 2.61
N ALA A 236 -22.46 -5.99 1.90
CA ALA A 236 -23.16 -4.85 2.48
C ALA A 236 -24.62 -5.20 2.81
N ILE A 237 -25.31 -5.89 1.89
CA ILE A 237 -26.67 -6.38 2.13
C ILE A 237 -26.68 -7.39 3.28
N LEU A 238 -25.74 -8.34 3.28
CA LEU A 238 -25.63 -9.35 4.33
C LEU A 238 -25.41 -8.70 5.70
N GLN A 239 -24.48 -7.76 5.80
CA GLN A 239 -24.21 -7.03 7.03
C GLN A 239 -25.45 -6.33 7.57
N HIS A 240 -26.17 -5.61 6.70
CA HIS A 240 -27.38 -4.90 7.10
C HIS A 240 -28.46 -5.87 7.65
N GLN A 241 -28.66 -7.01 6.99
CA GLN A 241 -29.63 -8.01 7.46
C GLN A 241 -29.20 -8.66 8.78
N LEU A 242 -27.92 -9.05 8.92
CA LEU A 242 -27.40 -9.65 10.14
C LEU A 242 -27.46 -8.69 11.34
N GLN A 243 -27.20 -7.40 11.12
CA GLN A 243 -27.33 -6.37 12.16
C GLN A 243 -28.78 -6.27 12.64
N LYS A 244 -29.74 -6.25 11.72
CA LYS A 244 -31.17 -6.24 12.05
C LYS A 244 -31.58 -7.47 12.88
N LEU A 245 -31.03 -8.65 12.58
CA LEU A 245 -31.26 -9.86 13.37
C LEU A 245 -30.62 -9.76 14.74
N SER A 246 -29.39 -9.26 14.83
CA SER A 246 -28.68 -9.08 16.09
C SER A 246 -29.43 -8.11 17.01
N GLU A 247 -29.98 -7.00 16.50
CA GLU A 247 -30.81 -6.07 17.28
C GLU A 247 -32.08 -6.72 17.84
N GLN A 248 -32.66 -7.67 17.11
CA GLN A 248 -33.85 -8.41 17.55
C GLN A 248 -33.52 -9.52 18.55
N THR A 249 -32.31 -10.10 18.48
CA THR A 249 -31.88 -11.22 19.32
C THR A 249 -31.08 -10.77 20.55
N ALA A 250 -30.52 -9.55 20.53
CA ALA A 250 -29.81 -8.95 21.63
C ALA A 250 -30.76 -8.11 22.49
N LEU A 251 -31.34 -8.77 23.50
CA LEU A 251 -31.47 -8.17 24.83
C LEU A 251 -30.20 -7.35 25.10
N LYS A 252 -30.38 -6.05 25.40
CA LYS A 252 -29.35 -5.13 25.87
C LYS A 252 -28.33 -5.88 26.74
N GLY A 253 -27.18 -6.23 26.14
CA GLY A 253 -25.97 -6.45 26.91
C GLY A 253 -25.72 -5.13 27.62
N GLU A 254 -25.86 -5.15 28.93
CA GLU A 254 -25.55 -4.03 29.80
C GLU A 254 -24.24 -3.42 29.32
N HIS A 255 -24.26 -2.11 29.03
CA HIS A 255 -23.06 -1.32 28.86
C HIS A 255 -22.31 -1.29 30.20
N THR A 256 -21.71 -2.41 30.57
CA THR A 256 -20.72 -2.48 31.63
C THR A 256 -19.39 -2.13 30.97
N ASN A 257 -18.85 -1.00 31.39
CA ASN A 257 -17.47 -0.53 31.22
C ASN A 257 -16.45 -1.55 30.65
N HIS A 258 -16.38 -1.75 29.34
CA HIS A 258 -15.43 -2.67 28.70
C HIS A 258 -14.58 -1.97 27.63
N ARG A 259 -13.80 -0.95 28.03
CA ARG A 259 -12.70 -0.46 27.18
C ARG A 259 -11.54 -1.45 27.01
N SER A 260 -11.59 -2.61 27.67
CA SER A 260 -10.47 -3.59 27.72
C SER A 260 -10.65 -4.80 26.80
N THR A 261 -11.85 -5.07 26.30
CA THR A 261 -12.14 -6.25 25.45
C THR A 261 -12.73 -5.84 24.10
N LEU A 262 -12.11 -6.29 22.99
CA LEU A 262 -12.69 -6.18 21.65
C LEU A 262 -13.38 -7.49 21.27
N GLU A 263 -14.65 -7.42 20.88
CA GLU A 263 -15.36 -8.56 20.29
C GLU A 263 -15.18 -8.56 18.77
N VAL A 264 -14.77 -9.70 18.24
CA VAL A 264 -14.50 -9.91 16.82
C VAL A 264 -15.43 -11.03 16.32
N PRO A 265 -16.64 -10.70 15.82
CA PRO A 265 -17.53 -11.70 15.25
C PRO A 265 -17.08 -12.09 13.84
N VAL A 266 -16.82 -13.37 13.65
CA VAL A 266 -16.40 -13.97 12.37
C VAL A 266 -17.49 -14.92 11.90
N PHE A 267 -18.23 -14.51 10.88
CA PHE A 267 -19.25 -15.33 10.23
C PHE A 267 -18.62 -16.15 9.11
N TRP A 268 -18.66 -17.47 9.26
CA TRP A 268 -18.05 -18.42 8.36
C TRP A 268 -19.14 -19.24 7.66
N PHE A 269 -19.44 -18.89 6.40
CA PHE A 269 -20.45 -19.55 5.58
C PHE A 269 -19.85 -20.74 4.85
N ILE A 270 -20.36 -21.93 5.12
CA ILE A 270 -19.95 -23.18 4.48
C ILE A 270 -21.05 -23.60 3.51
N HIS A 271 -20.71 -23.70 2.24
CA HIS A 271 -21.67 -23.96 1.17
C HIS A 271 -21.09 -24.93 0.14
N GLY A 272 -21.88 -25.87 -0.38
CA GLY A 272 -21.37 -26.84 -1.36
C GLY A 272 -20.99 -26.20 -2.70
N GLU A 273 -21.79 -25.23 -3.16
CA GLU A 273 -21.53 -24.51 -4.42
C GLU A 273 -20.41 -23.46 -4.28
N PRO A 274 -19.67 -23.15 -5.36
CA PRO A 274 -18.65 -22.10 -5.35
C PRO A 274 -19.29 -20.73 -5.07
N LEU A 275 -18.92 -20.15 -3.93
CA LEU A 275 -19.47 -18.89 -3.45
C LEU A 275 -18.33 -17.94 -3.08
N LEU A 276 -18.44 -16.69 -3.51
CA LEU A 276 -17.48 -15.62 -3.21
C LEU A 276 -18.20 -14.46 -2.52
N LEU A 277 -17.45 -13.53 -1.98
CA LEU A 277 -17.91 -12.23 -1.48
C LEU A 277 -17.61 -11.16 -2.53
N ASP A 278 -18.59 -10.32 -2.83
CA ASP A 278 -18.48 -9.20 -3.77
C ASP A 278 -17.73 -9.58 -5.07
N LYS A 279 -18.08 -10.75 -5.63
CA LYS A 279 -17.55 -11.34 -6.88
C LYS A 279 -16.11 -11.86 -6.83
N HIS A 280 -15.22 -11.31 -6.01
CA HIS A 280 -13.78 -11.58 -6.07
C HIS A 280 -13.14 -12.05 -4.76
N TYR A 281 -13.77 -11.88 -3.61
CA TYR A 281 -13.14 -12.13 -2.32
C TYR A 281 -13.59 -13.45 -1.69
N GLN A 282 -12.73 -14.11 -0.94
CA GLN A 282 -13.13 -15.25 -0.10
C GLN A 282 -13.52 -14.82 1.31
N ALA A 283 -12.89 -13.75 1.80
CA ALA A 283 -13.16 -13.15 3.09
C ALA A 283 -13.09 -11.64 2.97
N LYS A 284 -13.89 -10.93 3.78
CA LYS A 284 -13.90 -9.47 3.80
C LYS A 284 -14.13 -8.94 5.22
N ALA A 285 -13.38 -7.91 5.58
CA ALA A 285 -13.59 -7.16 6.80
C ALA A 285 -14.69 -6.12 6.59
N LEU A 286 -15.75 -6.18 7.40
CA LEU A 286 -16.80 -5.17 7.44
C LEU A 286 -16.63 -4.31 8.69
N SER A 287 -17.49 -3.32 8.91
CA SER A 287 -17.31 -2.35 10.03
C SER A 287 -17.45 -2.96 11.41
N ASN A 288 -18.23 -4.03 11.56
CA ASN A 288 -18.51 -4.67 12.85
C ASN A 288 -18.40 -6.20 12.82
N MET A 289 -17.97 -6.78 11.71
CA MET A 289 -17.87 -8.24 11.55
C MET A 289 -16.87 -8.61 10.45
N VAL A 290 -16.41 -9.85 10.48
CA VAL A 290 -15.64 -10.47 9.40
C VAL A 290 -16.49 -11.55 8.76
N VAL A 291 -16.61 -11.54 7.44
CA VAL A 291 -17.34 -12.58 6.71
C VAL A 291 -16.34 -13.42 5.93
N VAL A 292 -16.47 -14.74 6.04
CA VAL A 292 -15.66 -15.73 5.33
C VAL A 292 -16.60 -16.69 4.62
N VAL A 293 -16.26 -17.05 3.39
CA VAL A 293 -16.99 -18.04 2.60
C VAL A 293 -16.07 -19.21 2.27
N GLN A 294 -16.58 -20.41 2.51
CA GLN A 294 -15.94 -21.68 2.21
C GLN A 294 -16.82 -22.48 1.26
N SER A 295 -16.20 -23.03 0.22
CA SER A 295 -16.84 -23.90 -0.76
C SER A 295 -16.13 -25.24 -0.89
N ASP A 296 -16.74 -26.24 -1.52
CA ASP A 296 -16.12 -27.57 -1.65
C ASP A 296 -14.98 -27.64 -2.68
N VAL A 297 -14.81 -26.59 -3.50
CA VAL A 297 -13.81 -26.51 -4.56
C VAL A 297 -12.43 -26.15 -4.00
N ASP A 298 -11.42 -26.98 -4.27
CA ASP A 298 -10.03 -26.81 -3.79
C ASP A 298 -9.12 -26.02 -4.73
N SER A 299 -9.53 -25.87 -5.99
CA SER A 299 -8.74 -25.26 -7.05
C SER A 299 -9.64 -24.41 -7.95
N TRP A 300 -9.70 -23.12 -7.64
CA TRP A 300 -10.49 -22.15 -8.39
C TRP A 300 -9.58 -21.18 -9.14
N GLU A 301 -9.83 -20.98 -10.44
CA GLU A 301 -9.09 -20.02 -11.24
C GLU A 301 -9.41 -18.58 -10.81
N SER A 302 -8.42 -17.91 -10.22
CA SER A 302 -8.55 -16.50 -9.87
C SER A 302 -8.49 -15.60 -11.11
N HIS A 303 -8.87 -14.34 -10.93
CA HIS A 303 -8.72 -13.31 -11.96
C HIS A 303 -7.28 -12.81 -12.11
N ILE A 304 -6.35 -13.31 -11.28
CA ILE A 304 -4.96 -12.86 -11.22
C ILE A 304 -4.07 -13.92 -11.86
N GLN A 305 -3.08 -13.47 -12.62
CA GLN A 305 -2.12 -14.31 -13.31
C GLN A 305 -0.70 -13.94 -12.91
N CYS A 306 0.18 -14.94 -12.87
CA CYS A 306 1.59 -14.79 -12.61
C CYS A 306 2.38 -15.69 -13.56
N ASN A 307 3.38 -15.14 -14.24
CA ASN A 307 4.24 -15.87 -15.19
C ASN A 307 3.46 -16.69 -16.23
N GLY A 308 2.40 -16.10 -16.80
CA GLY A 308 1.56 -16.76 -17.79
C GLY A 308 0.74 -17.94 -17.25
N ARG A 309 0.45 -17.97 -15.95
CA ARG A 309 -0.44 -18.96 -15.32
C ARG A 309 -1.42 -18.30 -14.38
N SER A 310 -2.67 -18.73 -14.38
CA SER A 310 -3.66 -18.27 -13.41
C SER A 310 -3.31 -18.74 -12.01
N ILE A 311 -3.38 -17.84 -11.03
CA ILE A 311 -3.20 -18.20 -9.62
C ILE A 311 -4.45 -18.98 -9.19
N LEU A 312 -4.24 -20.17 -8.64
CA LEU A 312 -5.32 -21.01 -8.15
C LEU A 312 -5.61 -20.71 -6.68
N TRP A 313 -6.89 -20.52 -6.38
CA TRP A 313 -7.41 -20.28 -5.04
C TRP A 313 -8.03 -21.55 -4.46
N ASP A 314 -7.72 -21.83 -3.20
CA ASP A 314 -8.35 -22.92 -2.45
C ASP A 314 -9.59 -22.39 -1.71
N LEU A 315 -10.78 -22.59 -2.30
CA LEU A 315 -12.05 -22.17 -1.68
C LEU A 315 -12.46 -23.11 -0.54
N ARG A 316 -11.88 -24.31 -0.48
CA ARG A 316 -12.12 -25.30 0.57
C ARG A 316 -11.39 -24.97 1.85
N LYS A 317 -10.26 -24.27 1.79
CA LYS A 317 -9.50 -23.83 2.98
C LYS A 317 -9.20 -22.33 2.92
N PRO A 318 -10.19 -21.45 3.16
CA PRO A 318 -10.02 -20.00 3.11
C PRO A 318 -9.33 -19.43 4.37
N VAL A 319 -8.41 -20.17 4.99
CA VAL A 319 -7.73 -19.78 6.24
C VAL A 319 -6.91 -18.50 6.03
N LYS A 320 -6.18 -18.43 4.91
CA LYS A 320 -5.38 -17.27 4.54
C LYS A 320 -6.22 -16.01 4.39
N ALA A 321 -7.31 -16.11 3.62
CA ALA A 321 -8.24 -15.00 3.40
C ALA A 321 -8.90 -14.56 4.71
N ALA A 322 -9.31 -15.52 5.55
CA ALA A 322 -9.89 -15.24 6.86
C ALA A 322 -8.93 -14.45 7.75
N ILE A 323 -7.66 -14.86 7.84
CA ILE A 323 -6.65 -14.15 8.64
C ILE A 323 -6.37 -12.76 8.08
N ALA A 324 -6.29 -12.59 6.75
CA ALA A 324 -6.12 -11.29 6.13
C ALA A 324 -7.27 -10.33 6.47
N ALA A 325 -8.52 -10.80 6.33
CA ALA A 325 -9.71 -10.01 6.68
C ALA A 325 -9.79 -9.72 8.20
N SER A 326 -9.42 -10.68 9.05
CA SER A 326 -9.33 -10.44 10.49
C SER A 326 -8.22 -9.45 10.85
N ALA A 327 -7.10 -9.42 10.12
CA ALA A 327 -6.05 -8.43 10.30
C ALA A 327 -6.54 -7.03 9.95
N GLU A 328 -7.24 -6.88 8.83
CA GLU A 328 -7.86 -5.60 8.46
C GLU A 328 -8.89 -5.14 9.50
N TYR A 329 -9.68 -6.07 10.07
CA TYR A 329 -10.69 -5.74 11.09
C TYR A 329 -10.08 -5.34 12.44
N VAL A 330 -9.03 -6.04 12.89
CA VAL A 330 -8.47 -5.84 14.23
C VAL A 330 -7.51 -4.65 14.27
N SER A 331 -6.69 -4.50 13.24
CA SER A 331 -5.54 -3.58 13.26
C SER A 331 -5.41 -2.71 12.02
N GLY A 332 -6.32 -2.84 11.04
CA GLY A 332 -6.31 -2.04 9.82
C GLY A 332 -5.21 -2.40 8.85
N LEU A 333 -4.68 -3.62 8.97
CA LEU A 333 -3.62 -4.10 8.10
C LEU A 333 -4.18 -4.41 6.71
N LEU A 334 -3.66 -3.72 5.69
CA LEU A 334 -4.08 -3.87 4.30
C LEU A 334 -3.12 -4.77 3.51
N PRO A 335 -3.59 -5.39 2.40
CA PRO A 335 -2.73 -6.09 1.45
C PRO A 335 -1.50 -5.26 1.05
N SER A 336 -0.32 -5.88 1.04
CA SER A 336 0.94 -5.15 0.85
C SER A 336 1.09 -4.47 -0.52
N HIS A 337 0.35 -4.90 -1.54
CA HIS A 337 0.32 -4.23 -2.85
C HIS A 337 -0.60 -3.02 -2.89
N LEU A 338 -1.46 -2.80 -1.89
CA LEU A 338 -2.36 -1.65 -1.87
C LEU A 338 -1.66 -0.46 -1.21
N ALA A 339 -1.66 0.65 -1.94
CA ALA A 339 -1.03 1.89 -1.54
C ALA A 339 -1.97 3.07 -1.85
N TYR A 340 -2.21 3.96 -0.90
CA TYR A 340 -2.92 5.23 -1.14
C TYR A 340 -2.03 6.32 -1.77
N SER A 341 -2.28 6.75 -3.00
CA SER A 341 -1.55 7.88 -3.58
C SER A 341 -2.20 9.21 -3.18
N SER A 342 -1.48 10.00 -2.37
CA SER A 342 -1.95 11.35 -2.01
C SER A 342 -2.00 12.31 -3.20
N ALA A 343 -1.17 12.10 -4.22
CA ALA A 343 -1.12 12.98 -5.39
C ALA A 343 -2.29 12.75 -6.35
N HIS A 344 -2.84 11.53 -6.38
CA HIS A 344 -3.95 11.16 -7.24
C HIS A 344 -5.27 11.00 -6.50
N GLU A 345 -5.25 11.06 -5.16
CA GLU A 345 -6.41 10.78 -4.28
C GLU A 345 -7.05 9.41 -4.54
N THR A 346 -6.27 8.45 -5.04
CA THR A 346 -6.72 7.10 -5.37
C THR A 346 -5.84 6.03 -4.72
N ALA A 347 -6.40 4.83 -4.57
CA ALA A 347 -5.60 3.65 -4.30
C ALA A 347 -4.86 3.22 -5.57
N SER A 348 -3.54 3.09 -5.47
CA SER A 348 -2.65 2.48 -6.45
C SER A 348 -2.30 1.06 -6.04
N GLU A 349 -2.20 0.16 -7.01
CA GLU A 349 -1.77 -1.21 -6.79
C GLU A 349 -0.32 -1.38 -7.27
N ASP A 350 0.57 -1.81 -6.36
CA ASP A 350 1.94 -2.18 -6.67
C ASP A 350 2.19 -3.64 -6.29
N TRP A 351 1.99 -4.52 -7.26
CA TRP A 351 2.10 -5.96 -7.09
C TRP A 351 3.52 -6.44 -6.76
N THR A 352 4.56 -5.60 -6.93
CA THR A 352 5.93 -5.95 -6.53
C THR A 352 6.06 -6.22 -5.03
N TRP A 353 5.19 -5.59 -4.22
CA TRP A 353 5.14 -5.78 -2.76
C TRP A 353 4.24 -6.92 -2.31
N SER A 354 3.53 -7.59 -3.23
CA SER A 354 2.73 -8.78 -2.94
C SER A 354 3.59 -10.05 -2.92
N VAL A 355 4.61 -10.05 -2.07
CA VAL A 355 5.59 -11.14 -1.93
C VAL A 355 5.67 -11.67 -0.50
N GLY A 356 6.26 -12.85 -0.33
CA GLY A 356 6.50 -13.48 0.97
C GLY A 356 5.35 -14.35 1.48
N CYS A 357 5.64 -15.13 2.52
CA CYS A 357 4.77 -16.17 3.09
C CYS A 357 3.78 -15.62 4.14
N ASN A 358 3.02 -14.59 3.79
CA ASN A 358 2.12 -13.88 4.71
C ASN A 358 0.68 -13.81 4.17
N PRO A 359 -0.34 -13.59 5.02
CA PRO A 359 -1.74 -13.69 4.59
C PRO A 359 -2.16 -12.61 3.58
N LEU A 360 -1.42 -11.51 3.52
CA LEU A 360 -1.69 -10.33 2.68
C LEU A 360 -1.07 -10.43 1.28
N SER A 361 -0.10 -11.31 1.10
CA SER A 361 0.55 -11.58 -0.19
C SER A 361 -0.37 -12.44 -1.05
N ILE A 362 -0.72 -12.03 -2.27
CA ILE A 362 -1.55 -12.82 -3.18
C ILE A 362 -0.81 -14.04 -3.75
N SER A 363 0.51 -13.93 -3.92
CA SER A 363 1.35 -14.87 -4.68
C SER A 363 1.72 -16.13 -3.91
N SER A 364 1.74 -16.07 -2.58
CA SER A 364 2.08 -17.21 -1.72
C SER A 364 0.86 -17.87 -1.11
N LYS A 365 1.01 -19.09 -0.60
CA LYS A 365 -0.05 -19.81 0.14
C LYS A 365 0.05 -19.64 1.66
N GLY A 366 1.06 -18.93 2.14
CA GLY A 366 1.30 -18.73 3.58
C GLY A 366 0.26 -17.84 4.24
N TRP A 367 0.12 -17.97 5.55
CA TRP A 367 -0.78 -17.16 6.38
C TRP A 367 -0.16 -16.74 7.71
N GLN A 368 1.16 -16.87 7.85
CA GLN A 368 1.88 -16.43 9.05
C GLN A 368 2.20 -14.94 8.92
N LEU A 369 2.02 -14.18 9.99
CA LEU A 369 2.40 -12.77 10.01
C LEU A 369 3.90 -12.65 10.24
N SER A 370 4.53 -11.73 9.50
CA SER A 370 5.92 -11.36 9.76
C SER A 370 6.02 -10.43 10.97
N GLU A 371 7.21 -10.35 11.56
CA GLU A 371 7.51 -9.38 12.63
C GLU A 371 7.25 -7.94 12.16
N PHE A 372 7.55 -7.65 10.89
CA PHE A 372 7.24 -6.37 10.27
C PHE A 372 5.73 -6.06 10.34
N GLN A 373 4.88 -7.03 10.02
CA GLN A 373 3.42 -6.84 10.11
C GLN A 373 2.97 -6.64 11.56
N GLN A 374 3.59 -7.33 12.53
CA GLN A 374 3.30 -7.11 13.95
C GLN A 374 3.68 -5.71 14.43
N ASP A 375 4.81 -5.16 13.97
CA ASP A 375 5.20 -3.78 14.27
C ASP A 375 4.21 -2.76 13.68
N VAL A 376 3.75 -3.00 12.44
CA VAL A 376 2.71 -2.17 11.80
C VAL A 376 1.43 -2.19 12.61
N ILE A 377 1.01 -3.36 13.12
CA ILE A 377 -0.15 -3.49 14.00
C ILE A 377 0.01 -2.62 15.26
N ALA A 378 1.16 -2.72 15.93
CA ALA A 378 1.45 -1.91 17.12
C ALA A 378 1.43 -0.41 16.81
N ARG A 379 2.04 -0.02 15.69
CA ARG A 379 2.08 1.37 15.22
C ARG A 379 0.69 1.92 14.93
N ASN A 380 -0.20 1.13 14.33
CA ASN A 380 -1.56 1.55 14.01
C ASN A 380 -2.39 1.90 15.26
N TYR A 381 -2.24 1.11 16.33
CA TYR A 381 -2.87 1.41 17.61
C TYR A 381 -2.36 2.73 18.20
N ILE A 382 -1.05 2.99 18.11
CA ILE A 382 -0.44 4.23 18.58
C ILE A 382 -0.91 5.42 17.75
N ILE A 383 -0.90 5.31 16.42
CA ILE A 383 -1.33 6.36 15.50
C ILE A 383 -2.79 6.73 15.77
N THR A 384 -3.68 5.73 15.86
CA THR A 384 -5.09 5.96 16.18
C THR A 384 -5.23 6.73 17.49
N GLY A 385 -4.54 6.30 18.55
CA GLY A 385 -4.59 6.98 19.85
C GLY A 385 -4.07 8.44 19.80
N VAL A 386 -3.03 8.70 19.01
CA VAL A 386 -2.48 10.05 18.81
C VAL A 386 -3.43 10.92 18.00
N GLU A 387 -3.99 10.41 16.90
CA GLU A 387 -4.92 11.15 16.05
C GLU A 387 -6.20 11.54 16.81
N GLU A 388 -6.75 10.63 17.59
CA GLU A 388 -7.89 10.92 18.46
C GLU A 388 -7.54 11.95 19.54
N SER A 389 -6.35 11.85 20.12
CA SER A 389 -5.88 12.83 21.10
C SER A 389 -5.78 14.23 20.48
N ILE A 390 -5.23 14.35 19.27
CA ILE A 390 -5.16 15.60 18.52
C ILE A 390 -6.57 16.13 18.24
N ARG A 391 -7.50 15.26 17.79
CA ARG A 391 -8.88 15.64 17.52
C ARG A 391 -9.59 16.16 18.78
N VAL A 392 -9.40 15.51 19.92
CA VAL A 392 -9.95 15.95 21.21
C VAL A 392 -9.37 17.31 21.61
N VAL A 393 -8.05 17.51 21.52
CA VAL A 393 -7.39 18.78 21.83
C VAL A 393 -7.88 19.90 20.91
N ASN A 394 -7.95 19.66 19.60
CA ASN A 394 -8.45 20.64 18.64
C ASN A 394 -9.91 21.01 18.92
N SER A 395 -10.75 20.02 19.26
CA SER A 395 -12.14 20.29 19.65
C SER A 395 -12.25 21.13 20.93
N ALA A 396 -11.34 20.92 21.89
CA ALA A 396 -11.26 21.72 23.10
C ALA A 396 -10.81 23.15 22.81
N ILE A 397 -9.80 23.33 21.96
CA ILE A 397 -9.33 24.66 21.51
C ILE A 397 -10.46 25.42 20.82
N GLN A 398 -11.18 24.79 19.89
CA GLN A 398 -12.31 25.41 19.20
C GLN A 398 -13.41 25.90 20.17
N ARG A 399 -13.72 25.10 21.19
CA ARG A 399 -14.66 25.49 22.25
C ARG A 399 -14.13 26.67 23.07
N LEU A 400 -12.85 26.64 23.46
CA LEU A 400 -12.21 27.70 24.23
C LEU A 400 -12.11 29.02 23.47
N VAL A 401 -11.91 29.00 22.15
CA VAL A 401 -11.88 30.21 21.30
C VAL A 401 -13.23 30.91 21.27
N THR A 402 -14.33 30.17 21.42
CA THR A 402 -15.70 30.72 21.42
C THR A 402 -16.06 31.37 22.76
N GLU A 403 -15.41 30.95 23.85
CA GLU A 403 -15.69 31.44 25.20
C GLU A 403 -14.99 32.77 25.48
N ARG A 404 -15.77 33.77 25.94
CA ARG A 404 -15.20 35.06 26.39
C ARG A 404 -14.76 34.95 27.85
N THR A 405 -13.60 35.50 28.17
CA THR A 405 -13.09 35.56 29.55
C THR A 405 -14.01 36.43 30.40
N SER A 406 -14.78 35.80 31.30
CA SER A 406 -15.66 36.46 32.27
C SER A 406 -15.24 36.13 33.71
N GLU A 407 -15.54 37.01 34.66
CA GLU A 407 -15.21 36.80 36.07
C GLU A 407 -15.91 35.54 36.64
N GLN A 408 -17.12 35.24 36.16
CA GLN A 408 -17.88 34.05 36.54
C GLN A 408 -17.20 32.77 36.00
N GLY A 409 -16.70 32.77 34.77
CA GLY A 409 -15.96 31.66 34.18
C GLY A 409 -14.62 31.41 34.87
N PHE A 410 -13.92 32.47 35.28
CA PHE A 410 -12.63 32.36 35.99
C PHE A 410 -12.77 31.64 37.34
N LYS A 411 -13.85 31.89 38.10
CA LYS A 411 -14.12 31.16 39.36
C LYS A 411 -14.24 29.66 39.13
N ILE A 412 -14.95 29.24 38.08
CA ILE A 412 -15.10 27.83 37.72
C ILE A 412 -13.75 27.22 37.32
N PHE A 413 -12.96 27.92 36.49
CA PHE A 413 -11.63 27.44 36.09
C PHE A 413 -10.71 27.25 37.29
N LYS A 414 -10.67 28.22 38.22
CA LYS A 414 -9.88 28.17 39.44
C LYS A 414 -10.24 26.99 40.34
N THR A 415 -11.51 26.58 40.40
CA THR A 415 -11.92 25.37 41.14
C THR A 415 -11.43 24.06 40.52
N LYS A 416 -11.12 24.05 39.22
CA LYS A 416 -10.65 22.87 38.47
C LYS A 416 -9.16 22.87 38.15
N GLU A 417 -8.45 23.94 38.51
CA GLU A 417 -7.00 24.12 38.27
C GLU A 417 -6.18 22.97 38.86
N SER A 418 -6.43 22.60 40.12
CA SER A 418 -5.69 21.51 40.79
C SER A 418 -5.80 20.18 40.05
N VAL A 419 -7.02 19.83 39.59
CA VAL A 419 -7.28 18.61 38.82
C VAL A 419 -6.59 18.64 37.46
N MET A 420 -6.55 19.81 36.80
CA MET A 420 -5.85 19.96 35.52
C MET A 420 -4.33 19.80 35.69
N VAL A 421 -3.75 20.43 36.72
CA VAL A 421 -2.32 20.31 37.03
C VAL A 421 -1.95 18.88 37.40
N GLU A 422 -2.79 18.19 38.18
CA GLU A 422 -2.58 16.77 38.52
C GLU A 422 -2.58 15.88 37.28
N LYS A 423 -3.57 16.05 36.39
CA LYS A 423 -3.62 15.30 35.12
C LYS A 423 -2.43 15.61 34.22
N TYR A 424 -2.03 16.88 34.11
CA TYR A 424 -0.85 17.29 33.34
C TYR A 424 0.42 16.62 33.88
N ASN A 425 0.64 16.67 35.20
CA ASN A 425 1.78 16.04 35.84
C ASN A 425 1.78 14.52 35.67
N SER A 426 0.61 13.87 35.70
CA SER A 426 0.47 12.44 35.42
C SER A 426 0.94 12.10 34.00
N VAL A 427 0.49 12.86 33.00
CA VAL A 427 0.91 12.69 31.61
C VAL A 427 2.41 12.94 31.44
N VAL A 428 2.95 14.03 31.99
CA VAL A 428 4.39 14.34 31.93
C VAL A 428 5.23 13.23 32.57
N ASN A 429 4.80 12.69 33.72
CA ASN A 429 5.49 11.59 34.38
C ASN A 429 5.43 10.29 33.58
N MET A 430 4.30 10.01 32.92
CA MET A 430 4.18 8.88 32.00
C MET A 430 5.17 9.03 30.83
N TRP A 431 5.22 10.20 30.20
CA TRP A 431 6.19 10.48 29.13
C TRP A 431 7.64 10.37 29.59
N ARG A 432 7.99 10.90 30.77
CA ARG A 432 9.34 10.76 31.36
C ARG A 432 9.75 9.31 31.57
N ARG A 433 8.81 8.44 31.97
CA ARG A 433 9.08 7.00 32.12
C ARG A 433 9.33 6.34 30.76
N VAL A 434 8.51 6.66 29.75
CA VAL A 434 8.66 6.12 28.39
C VAL A 434 9.96 6.59 27.73
N SER A 435 10.34 7.86 27.89
CA SER A 435 11.59 8.39 27.34
C SER A 435 12.83 7.83 28.04
N CYS A 436 12.77 7.58 29.36
CA CYS A 436 13.84 6.92 30.10
C CYS A 436 14.05 5.46 29.62
N TRP A 437 12.98 4.73 29.31
CA TRP A 437 13.07 3.38 28.73
C TRP A 437 13.72 3.36 27.34
N ARG A 438 13.45 4.36 26.49
CA ARG A 438 14.08 4.48 25.16
C ARG A 438 15.58 4.77 25.23
N ILE A 439 16.05 5.53 26.22
CA ILE A 439 17.49 5.77 26.43
C ILE A 439 18.21 4.45 26.78
N CYS A 440 17.60 3.57 27.57
CA CYS A 440 18.15 2.23 27.83
C CYS A 440 18.16 1.32 26.58
N LEU A 441 17.14 1.38 25.72
CA LEU A 441 17.08 0.60 24.47
C LEU A 441 18.09 1.10 23.41
N PHE A 442 18.32 2.41 23.33
CA PHE A 442 19.37 2.98 22.47
C PHE A 442 20.78 2.53 22.89
N TYR A 443 21.04 2.40 24.20
CA TYR A 443 22.30 1.85 24.71
C TYR A 443 22.48 0.36 24.38
N LEU A 444 21.41 -0.43 24.31
CA LEU A 444 21.44 -1.83 23.90
C LEU A 444 21.67 -2.01 22.39
N PHE A 445 21.09 -1.15 21.55
CA PHE A 445 21.32 -1.17 20.10
C PHE A 445 22.75 -0.77 19.73
N TYR A 446 23.35 0.21 20.43
CA TYR A 446 24.74 0.60 20.23
C TYR A 446 25.74 -0.50 20.64
N PHE A 447 25.38 -1.36 21.60
CA PHE A 447 26.24 -2.46 22.05
C PHE A 447 26.18 -3.71 21.16
N TRP A 448 25.17 -3.82 20.29
CA TRP A 448 25.01 -4.98 19.39
C TRP A 448 25.45 -4.72 17.95
N TYR A 449 25.47 -3.45 17.50
CA TYR A 449 25.93 -3.06 16.16
C TYR A 449 27.26 -2.28 16.15
N GLY A 450 27.87 -2.08 17.32
CA GLY A 450 29.23 -1.55 17.47
C GLY A 450 30.21 -2.67 17.79
N GLY A 451 30.49 -3.54 16.83
CA GLY A 451 31.49 -4.61 16.89
C GLY A 451 32.03 -4.92 15.51
#